data_AF-A0A7C4TWG6-F1
#
_entry.id   AF-A0A7C4TWG6-F1
#
_cell.length_a   1.000
_cell.length_b   1.000
_cell.length_c   1.000
_cell.angle_alpha   90.00
_cell.angle_beta   90.00
_cell.angle_gamma   90.00
#
_symmetry.space_group_name_H-M   'P 1'
#
loop_
_entity.id
_entity.type
_entity.pdbx_description
1 polymer ?
#
loop_
_entity_poly.entity_id
_entity_poly.type
_entity_poly.pdbx_seq_one_letter_code
_entity_poly.pdbx_strand_id
1 'polypeptide(L)'
;MTIGQTGPIVSYNCYTDSTKTTPTGSESLSFAVAPGPSLSTATVSLIDTFVDLSNVQVSRAQDNYVIDTAGNYTFVSESGEQTVNDNGTLVTVNLTIIPQ
;
A
#
# COMPACT_ATOMS: atom_id res chain seq x y z
N MET A 1 -7.42 4.95 -17.26
CA MET A 1 -7.62 5.33 -15.85
C MET A 1 -8.41 6.62 -15.82
N THR A 2 -9.35 6.73 -14.89
CA THR A 2 -10.14 7.95 -14.70
C THR A 2 -9.87 8.48 -13.30
N ILE A 3 -9.84 9.80 -13.14
CA ILE A 3 -9.79 10.43 -11.83
C ILE A 3 -10.97 9.94 -10.97
N GLY A 4 -10.71 9.62 -9.71
CA GLY A 4 -11.69 9.05 -8.79
C GLY A 4 -11.86 7.53 -8.91
N GLN A 5 -11.19 6.89 -9.86
CA GLN A 5 -11.20 5.43 -9.97
C GLN A 5 -10.44 4.82 -8.79
N THR A 6 -11.04 3.82 -8.16
CA THR A 6 -10.39 2.97 -7.16
C THR A 6 -10.70 1.51 -7.46
N GLY A 7 -9.88 0.60 -6.93
CA GLY A 7 -10.19 -0.82 -7.04
C GLY A 7 -9.12 -1.74 -6.48
N PRO A 8 -9.47 -3.01 -6.22
CA PRO A 8 -8.49 -4.03 -5.88
C PRO A 8 -7.63 -4.39 -7.10
N ILE A 9 -6.37 -4.72 -6.84
CA ILE A 9 -5.46 -5.31 -7.84
C ILE A 9 -5.34 -6.81 -7.56
N VAL A 10 -4.95 -7.17 -6.35
CA VAL A 10 -4.73 -8.55 -5.95
C VAL A 10 -4.91 -8.70 -4.44
N SER A 11 -5.25 -9.91 -4.00
CA SER A 11 -5.13 -10.32 -2.61
C SER A 11 -4.61 -11.76 -2.55
N TYR A 12 -3.78 -12.04 -1.55
CA TYR A 12 -3.19 -13.35 -1.34
C TYR A 12 -2.91 -13.62 0.14
N ASN A 13 -2.86 -14.91 0.48
CA ASN A 13 -2.45 -15.34 1.80
C ASN A 13 -0.93 -15.26 1.94
N CYS A 14 -0.46 -14.83 3.11
CA CYS A 14 0.95 -14.81 3.46
C CYS A 14 1.32 -16.05 4.28
N TYR A 15 2.54 -16.52 4.12
CA TYR A 15 3.06 -17.74 4.75
C TYR A 15 4.49 -17.50 5.19
N THR A 16 4.90 -18.09 6.31
CA THR A 16 6.28 -18.02 6.82
C THR A 16 7.19 -19.13 6.28
N ASP A 17 6.61 -20.14 5.63
CA ASP A 17 7.33 -21.26 5.04
C ASP A 17 6.94 -21.50 3.57
N SER A 18 7.77 -22.29 2.87
CA SER A 18 7.57 -22.61 1.46
C SER A 18 6.52 -23.69 1.21
N THR A 19 6.04 -24.38 2.25
CA THR A 19 5.01 -25.42 2.13
C THR A 19 3.62 -24.81 1.96
N LYS A 20 3.43 -23.56 2.41
CA LYS A 20 2.19 -22.79 2.30
C LYS A 20 0.97 -23.51 2.87
N THR A 21 1.18 -24.29 3.94
CA THR A 21 0.12 -25.12 4.54
C THR A 21 -0.75 -24.32 5.51
N THR A 22 -0.15 -23.43 6.31
CA THR A 22 -0.87 -22.60 7.29
C THR A 22 -0.56 -21.12 7.02
N PRO A 23 -1.56 -20.31 6.65
CA PRO A 23 -1.34 -18.88 6.44
C PRO A 23 -1.06 -18.17 7.77
N THR A 24 -0.33 -17.07 7.72
CA THR A 24 -0.09 -16.17 8.87
C THR A 24 -0.88 -14.88 8.80
N GLY A 25 -1.58 -14.66 7.69
CA GLY A 25 -2.38 -13.48 7.41
C GLY A 25 -2.69 -13.38 5.93
N SER A 26 -3.21 -12.23 5.51
CA SER A 26 -3.41 -11.92 4.09
C SER A 26 -2.96 -10.51 3.77
N GLU A 27 -2.46 -10.35 2.56
CA GLU A 27 -2.05 -9.07 2.01
C GLU A 27 -2.97 -8.72 0.83
N SER A 28 -3.21 -7.43 0.65
CA SER A 28 -4.05 -6.93 -0.43
C SER A 28 -3.46 -5.64 -0.99
N LEU A 29 -3.39 -5.61 -2.32
CA LEU A 29 -2.97 -4.43 -3.06
C LEU A 29 -4.19 -3.83 -3.75
N SER A 30 -4.37 -2.53 -3.60
CA SER A 30 -5.40 -1.74 -4.26
C SER A 30 -4.80 -0.49 -4.87
N PHE A 31 -5.58 0.18 -5.71
CA PHE A 31 -5.20 1.48 -6.25
C PHE A 31 -6.29 2.53 -6.06
N ALA A 32 -5.86 3.79 -6.04
CA ALA A 32 -6.72 4.95 -6.12
C ALA A 32 -6.11 5.98 -7.07
N VAL A 33 -6.96 6.64 -7.86
CA VAL A 33 -6.54 7.68 -8.82
C VAL A 33 -7.12 9.02 -8.38
N ALA A 34 -6.25 9.99 -8.14
CA ALA A 34 -6.60 11.36 -7.75
C ALA A 34 -6.08 12.36 -8.80
N PRO A 35 -6.61 13.60 -8.84
CA PRO A 35 -6.02 14.65 -9.64
C PRO A 35 -4.53 14.82 -9.30
N GLY A 36 -3.69 14.95 -10.33
CA GLY A 36 -2.28 15.28 -10.15
C GLY A 36 -2.05 16.76 -9.88
N PRO A 37 -0.79 17.19 -9.70
CA PRO A 37 -0.44 18.58 -9.45
C PRO A 37 -0.71 19.52 -10.64
N SER A 38 -0.93 18.98 -11.84
CA SER A 38 -1.30 19.74 -13.03
C SER A 38 -2.48 19.09 -13.78
N LEU A 39 -3.16 19.87 -14.63
CA LEU A 39 -4.34 19.43 -15.38
C LEU A 39 -4.08 18.25 -16.34
N SER A 40 -2.82 17.99 -16.69
CA SER A 40 -2.42 16.89 -17.58
C SER A 40 -1.81 15.71 -16.82
N THR A 41 -2.02 15.63 -15.51
CA THR A 41 -1.46 14.57 -14.66
C THR A 41 -2.49 13.97 -13.73
N ALA A 42 -2.27 12.72 -13.34
CA ALA A 42 -3.00 12.03 -12.30
C ALA A 42 -2.01 11.52 -11.24
N THR A 43 -2.42 11.54 -9.97
CA THR A 43 -1.71 10.81 -8.92
C THR A 43 -2.33 9.44 -8.80
N VAL A 44 -1.55 8.38 -8.99
CA VAL A 44 -1.94 7.00 -8.73
C VAL A 44 -1.30 6.58 -7.42
N SER A 45 -2.15 6.21 -6.46
CA SER A 45 -1.74 5.62 -5.21
C SER A 45 -1.86 4.11 -5.31
N LEU A 46 -0.79 3.38 -5.00
CA LEU A 46 -0.83 1.94 -4.73
C LEU A 46 -0.88 1.76 -3.22
N ILE A 47 -1.87 1.02 -2.73
CA ILE A 47 -2.13 0.86 -1.30
C ILE A 47 -2.04 -0.62 -0.98
N ASP A 48 -1.00 -0.96 -0.22
CA ASP A 48 -0.79 -2.29 0.34
C ASP A 48 -1.34 -2.35 1.76
N THR A 49 -1.96 -3.46 2.13
CA THR A 49 -2.52 -3.68 3.46
C THR A 49 -2.38 -5.14 3.83
N PHE A 50 -1.70 -5.38 4.95
CA PHE A 50 -1.57 -6.70 5.56
C PHE A 50 -2.44 -6.79 6.82
N VAL A 51 -3.24 -7.85 6.88
CA VAL A 51 -4.07 -8.21 8.03
C VAL A 51 -3.65 -9.57 8.57
N ASP A 52 -3.69 -9.73 9.89
CA ASP A 52 -3.45 -11.02 10.54
C ASP A 52 -4.64 -11.98 10.39
N LEU A 53 -4.52 -13.19 10.97
CA LEU A 53 -5.59 -14.19 10.95
C LEU A 53 -6.87 -13.78 11.72
N SER A 54 -6.80 -12.74 12.55
CA SER A 54 -7.94 -12.14 13.24
C SER A 54 -8.58 -11.01 12.45
N ASN A 55 -8.12 -10.76 11.21
CA ASN A 55 -8.48 -9.62 10.36
C ASN A 55 -8.15 -8.25 10.98
N VAL A 56 -7.14 -8.19 11.84
CA VAL A 56 -6.63 -6.92 12.36
C VAL A 56 -5.55 -6.42 11.39
N GLN A 57 -5.65 -5.15 10.98
CA GLN A 57 -4.62 -4.52 10.17
C GLN A 57 -3.33 -4.40 10.98
N VAL A 58 -2.28 -5.05 10.48
CA VAL A 58 -0.96 -5.04 11.11
C VAL A 58 -0.05 -4.05 10.38
N SER A 59 -0.17 -3.93 9.07
CA SER A 59 0.55 -2.90 8.32
C SER A 59 -0.23 -2.40 7.13
N ARG A 60 0.08 -1.17 6.73
CA ARG A 60 -0.41 -0.54 5.51
C ARG A 60 0.71 0.30 4.93
N ALA A 61 0.89 0.24 3.62
CA ALA A 61 1.78 1.12 2.87
C ALA A 61 1.01 1.79 1.74
N GLN A 62 1.43 2.99 1.36
CA GLN A 62 0.88 3.73 0.25
C GLN A 62 1.99 4.43 -0.52
N ASP A 63 2.20 3.97 -1.74
CA ASP A 63 3.08 4.61 -2.70
C ASP A 63 2.28 5.53 -3.59
N ASN A 64 2.78 6.73 -3.85
CA ASN A 64 2.15 7.70 -4.73
C ASN A 64 3.06 7.97 -5.92
N TYR A 65 2.49 7.83 -7.11
CA TYR A 65 3.13 8.14 -8.39
C TYR A 65 2.33 9.20 -9.10
N VAL A 66 2.99 10.18 -9.72
CA VAL A 66 2.34 11.07 -10.68
C VAL A 66 2.56 10.51 -12.07
N ILE A 67 1.49 10.39 -12.86
CA ILE A 67 1.50 9.89 -14.23
C ILE A 67 1.00 11.00 -15.17
N ASP A 68 1.69 11.24 -16.27
CA ASP A 68 1.28 12.19 -17.31
C ASP A 68 0.47 11.54 -18.46
N THR A 69 -0.02 12.35 -19.39
CA THR A 69 -0.79 11.86 -20.54
C THR A 69 0.01 11.06 -21.56
N ALA A 70 1.34 11.13 -21.53
CA ALA A 70 2.23 10.30 -22.33
C ALA A 70 2.52 8.95 -21.66
N GLY A 71 2.07 8.76 -20.41
CA GLY A 71 2.31 7.55 -19.62
C GLY A 71 3.63 7.54 -18.88
N ASN A 72 4.38 8.66 -18.85
CA ASN A 72 5.53 8.77 -17.98
C ASN A 72 5.06 8.85 -16.54
N TYR A 73 5.78 8.19 -15.62
CA TYR A 73 5.46 8.21 -14.21
C TYR A 73 6.68 8.57 -13.37
N THR A 74 6.42 9.26 -12.27
CA THR A 74 7.43 9.67 -11.30
C THR A 74 6.95 9.34 -9.89
N PHE A 75 7.80 8.71 -9.09
CA PHE A 75 7.54 8.49 -7.68
C PHE A 75 7.50 9.82 -6.92
N VAL A 76 6.51 9.98 -6.04
CA VAL A 76 6.28 11.23 -5.29
C VAL A 76 6.47 11.01 -3.80
N SER A 77 5.94 9.93 -3.25
CA SER A 77 6.07 9.63 -1.82
C SER A 77 5.67 8.20 -1.52
N GLU A 78 6.15 7.73 -0.39
CA GLU A 78 5.64 6.54 0.27
C GLU A 78 5.25 6.93 1.69
N SER A 79 4.12 6.42 2.17
CA SER A 79 3.80 6.45 3.58
C SER A 79 3.37 5.07 4.05
N GLY A 80 3.73 4.72 5.28
CA GLY A 80 3.37 3.42 5.83
C GLY A 80 3.18 3.46 7.32
N GLU A 81 2.38 2.53 7.81
CA GLU A 81 2.22 2.24 9.22
C GLU A 81 2.42 0.74 9.46
N GLN A 82 3.09 0.40 10.54
CA GLN A 82 3.27 -0.98 10.98
C GLN A 82 3.09 -1.08 12.48
N THR A 83 2.22 -1.97 12.92
CA THR A 83 2.06 -2.35 14.31
C THR A 83 2.97 -3.53 14.62
N VAL A 84 3.94 -3.30 15.50
CA VAL A 84 4.89 -4.31 15.97
C VAL A 84 4.63 -4.65 17.43
N ASN A 85 4.88 -5.90 17.80
CA ASN A 85 4.91 -6.30 19.20
C ASN A 85 6.34 -6.07 19.73
N ASP A 86 6.51 -5.06 20.57
CA ASP A 86 7.75 -4.80 21.30
C ASP A 86 7.60 -5.27 22.74
N ASN A 87 8.18 -6.45 23.03
CA ASN A 87 8.20 -7.05 24.37
C ASN A 87 6.82 -7.17 25.05
N GLY A 88 5.77 -7.48 24.27
CA GLY A 88 4.40 -7.64 24.76
C GLY A 88 3.54 -6.38 24.65
N THR A 89 4.11 -5.23 24.29
CA THR A 89 3.37 -3.99 24.01
C THR A 89 3.21 -3.82 22.50
N LEU A 90 2.01 -3.43 22.06
CA LEU A 90 1.81 -3.07 20.65
C LEU A 90 2.23 -1.62 20.41
N VAL A 91 3.12 -1.42 19.44
CA VAL A 91 3.64 -0.11 19.03
C VAL A 91 3.38 0.08 17.55
N THR A 92 2.81 1.23 17.16
CA THR A 92 2.64 1.60 15.75
C THR A 92 3.77 2.54 15.33
N VAL A 93 4.53 2.13 14.31
CA VAL A 93 5.56 2.93 13.66
C VAL A 93 4.99 3.52 12.39
N ASN A 94 5.19 4.81 12.17
CA ASN A 94 4.80 5.50 10.94
C ASN A 94 6.05 5.91 10.16
N LEU A 95 6.07 5.64 8.86
CA LEU A 95 7.14 5.99 7.94
C LEU A 95 6.59 6.92 6.86
N THR A 96 7.38 7.93 6.50
CA THR A 96 7.14 8.77 5.32
C THR A 96 8.45 8.95 4.58
N ILE A 97 8.45 8.63 3.29
CA ILE A 97 9.57 8.84 2.38
C ILE A 97 9.12 9.81 1.29
N ILE A 98 9.96 10.78 0.99
CA ILE A 98 9.81 11.71 -0.14
C ILE A 98 11.15 11.79 -0.90
N PRO A 99 11.14 11.89 -2.23
CA PRO A 99 12.34 12.20 -3.02
C PRO A 99 13.01 13.49 -2.53
N GLN A 100 14.35 13.52 -2.55
CA GLN A 100 15.15 14.72 -2.26
C GLN A 100 15.23 15.67 -3.44
#